data_AF-A0AAW5BJ51-F1
#
_entry.id   AF-A0AAW5BJ51-F1
#
_cell.length_a   1.000
_cell.length_b   1.000
_cell.length_c   1.000
_cell.angle_alpha   90.00
_cell.angle_beta   90.00
_cell.angle_gamma   90.00
#
_symmetry.space_group_name_H-M   'P 1'
#
loop_
_entity.id
_entity.type
_entity.pdbx_description
1 polymer ?
#
loop_
_entity_poly.entity_id
_entity_poly.type
_entity_poly.pdbx_seq_one_letter_code
_entity_poly.pdbx_strand_id
1 'polypeptide(L)' 'MEGKIKIMVLCASGMSSGLVVDSIIEHAPEYGVEVDVHCSPSLRYRELDYNGLDIILIAPQVKVLPGISWNT' A
#
# COMPACT_ATOMS: atom_id res chain seq x y z
N MET A 1 -16.66 14.11 1.30
CA MET A 1 -15.82 13.27 2.16
C MET A 1 -14.71 14.16 2.67
N GLU A 2 -14.81 14.67 3.89
CA GLU A 2 -13.72 15.42 4.53
C GLU A 2 -12.75 14.40 5.12
N GLY A 3 -11.63 14.15 4.45
CA GLY A 3 -10.62 13.23 4.94
C GLY A 3 -9.73 12.72 3.82
N LYS A 4 -8.42 12.81 4.05
CA LYS A 4 -7.39 12.21 3.19
C LYS A 4 -7.46 10.68 3.35
N ILE A 5 -7.70 9.95 2.25
CA ILE A 5 -7.76 8.48 2.25
C ILE A 5 -6.36 7.93 2.53
N LYS A 6 -6.20 7.16 3.60
CA LYS A 6 -4.90 6.59 4.00
C LYS A 6 -4.75 5.18 3.47
N ILE A 7 -3.75 4.99 2.60
CA ILE A 7 -3.51 3.75 1.86
C ILE A 7 -2.11 3.22 2.16
N MET A 8 -2.00 1.94 2.45
CA MET A 8 -0.72 1.24 2.56
C MET A 8 -0.57 0.16 1.50
N VAL A 9 0.49 0.23 0.71
CA VAL A 9 0.84 -0.74 -0.32
C VAL A 9 1.97 -1.64 0.18
N LEU A 10 1.69 -2.93 0.30
CA LEU A 10 2.67 -3.95 0.69
C LEU A 10 3.26 -4.62 -0.56
N CYS A 11 4.58 -4.57 -0.70
CA CYS A 11 5.28 -5.17 -1.85
C CYS A 11 6.51 -6.00 -1.42
N ALA A 12 7.15 -6.71 -2.34
CA ALA A 12 8.25 -7.61 -1.98
C ALA A 12 9.53 -6.85 -1.54
N SER A 13 9.84 -5.71 -2.18
CA SER A 13 11.14 -5.03 -2.04
C SER A 13 11.07 -3.54 -1.73
N GLY A 14 9.90 -2.97 -1.51
CA GLY A 14 9.70 -1.53 -1.22
C GLY A 14 9.87 -0.60 -2.41
N MET A 15 10.64 -0.98 -3.44
CA MET A 15 11.08 -0.07 -4.51
C MET A 15 10.22 -0.10 -5.78
N SER A 16 9.83 -1.26 -6.30
CA SER A 16 9.08 -1.34 -7.58
C SER A 16 7.65 -0.82 -7.49
N SER A 17 7.05 -0.86 -6.29
CA SER A 17 5.70 -0.34 -6.06
C SER A 17 5.67 1.17 -5.79
N GLY A 18 6.85 1.82 -5.64
CA GLY A 18 6.96 3.28 -5.55
C GLY A 18 6.38 3.98 -6.78
N LEU A 19 6.61 3.44 -7.99
CA LEU A 19 6.04 3.98 -9.23
C LEU A 19 4.50 4.04 -9.23
N VAL A 20 3.85 3.03 -8.63
CA VAL A 20 2.38 2.99 -8.53
C VAL A 20 1.92 4.00 -7.49
N VAL A 21 2.63 4.12 -6.36
CA VAL A 21 2.34 5.13 -5.33
C VAL A 21 2.47 6.54 -5.89
N ASP A 22 3.55 6.83 -6.62
CA ASP A 22 3.78 8.13 -7.25
C ASP A 22 2.67 8.45 -8.25
N SER A 23 2.28 7.50 -9.09
CA SER A 23 1.17 7.66 -10.04
C SER A 23 -0.16 7.93 -9.34
N ILE A 24 -0.46 7.25 -8.22
CA ILE A 24 -1.68 7.52 -7.44
C ILE A 24 -1.65 8.93 -6.86
N ILE A 25 -0.52 9.35 -6.27
CA ILE A 25 -0.37 10.69 -5.69
C ILE A 25 -0.51 11.77 -6.76
N GLU A 26 0.05 11.54 -7.95
CA GLU A 26 0.00 12.47 -9.09
C GLU A 26 -1.42 12.65 -9.64
N HIS A 27 -2.18 11.56 -9.79
CA HIS A 27 -3.48 11.59 -10.48
C HIS A 27 -4.68 11.73 -9.54
N ALA A 28 -4.55 11.38 -8.25
CA ALA A 28 -5.67 11.49 -7.29
C ALA A 28 -6.32 12.89 -7.21
N PRO A 29 -5.57 14.01 -7.28
CA PRO A 29 -6.15 15.34 -7.32
C PRO A 29 -7.07 15.59 -8.52
N GLU A 30 -6.83 14.95 -9.67
CA GLU A 30 -7.67 15.08 -10.87
C GLU A 30 -9.09 14.55 -10.64
N TYR A 31 -9.25 13.62 -9.70
CA TYR A 31 -10.53 13.04 -9.30
C TYR A 31 -11.14 13.73 -8.08
N GLY A 32 -10.52 14.82 -7.58
CA GLY A 32 -10.94 15.49 -6.35
C GLY A 32 -10.76 14.65 -5.09
N VAL A 33 -9.81 13.70 -5.12
CA VAL A 33 -9.53 12.79 -4.00
C VAL A 33 -8.21 13.17 -3.36
N GLU A 34 -8.23 13.39 -2.04
CA GLU A 34 -7.01 13.52 -1.25
C GLU A 34 -6.56 12.14 -0.77
N VAL A 35 -5.31 11.78 -1.04
CA VAL A 35 -4.75 10.46 -0.71
C VAL A 35 -3.43 10.57 0.03
N ASP A 36 -3.24 9.72 1.05
CA ASP A 36 -1.99 9.51 1.79
C ASP A 36 -1.53 8.07 1.54
N VAL A 37 -0.63 7.90 0.57
CA VAL A 37 -0.24 6.56 0.11
C VAL A 37 1.20 6.27 0.53
N HIS A 38 1.38 5.15 1.23
CA HIS A 38 2.68 4.68 1.69
C HIS A 38 3.02 3.32 1.10
N CYS A 39 4.28 3.11 0.71
CA CYS A 39 4.78 1.80 0.26
C CYS A 39 5.67 1.21 1.34
N SER A 40 5.46 -0.07 1.69
CA SER A 40 6.31 -0.78 2.65
C SER A 40 6.63 -2.20 2.19
N PRO A 41 7.84 -2.73 2.51
CA PRO A 41 8.16 -4.13 2.29
C PRO A 41 7.25 -5.04 3.13
N SER A 42 6.60 -5.98 2.47
CA SER A 42 5.75 -7.03 3.07
C SER A 42 6.47 -7.88 4.11
N LEU A 43 7.80 -8.02 4.05
CA LEU A 43 8.56 -8.72 5.08
C LEU A 43 8.36 -8.12 6.49
N ARG A 44 8.09 -6.81 6.57
CA ARG A 44 7.86 -6.09 7.83
C ARG A 44 6.38 -5.93 8.16
N TYR A 45 5.47 -6.64 7.49
CA TYR A 45 4.03 -6.43 7.65
C TYR A 45 3.58 -6.48 9.13
N ARG A 46 4.15 -7.38 9.93
CA ARG A 46 3.81 -7.50 11.36
C ARG A 46 4.23 -6.29 12.22
N GLU A 47 5.20 -5.51 11.75
CA GLU A 47 5.75 -4.35 12.47
C GLU A 47 5.08 -3.04 12.04
N LEU A 48 4.23 -3.06 11.01
CA LEU A 48 3.58 -1.87 10.51
C LEU A 48 2.38 -1.49 11.37
N ASP A 49 2.25 -0.19 11.63
CA ASP A 49 1.07 0.35 12.27
C ASP A 49 -0.06 0.44 11.23
N TYR A 50 -1.12 -0.34 11.47
CA TYR A 50 -2.32 -0.34 10.64
C TYR A 50 -3.42 0.56 11.18
N ASN A 51 -3.22 1.18 12.35
CA ASN A 51 -4.24 2.04 12.95
C ASN A 51 -4.49 3.29 12.10
N GLY A 52 -5.76 3.54 11.80
CA GLY A 52 -6.17 4.70 11.02
C GLY A 52 -5.82 4.63 9.54
N LEU A 53 -5.44 3.47 9.01
CA LEU A 53 -5.46 3.22 7.57
C LEU A 53 -6.88 2.86 7.11
N ASP A 54 -7.26 3.35 5.94
CA ASP A 54 -8.56 3.03 5.33
C ASP A 54 -8.43 1.81 4.39
N ILE A 55 -7.30 1.70 3.68
CA ILE A 55 -7.09 0.69 2.64
C ILE A 55 -5.70 0.08 2.76
N ILE A 56 -5.63 -1.25 2.67
CA ILE A 56 -4.37 -1.99 2.54
C ILE A 56 -4.38 -2.70 1.18
N LEU A 57 -3.37 -2.42 0.35
CA LEU A 57 -3.18 -3.03 -0.96
C LEU A 57 -2.01 -4.00 -0.90
N ILE A 58 -2.22 -5.20 -1.44
CA ILE A 58 -1.23 -6.26 -1.50
C ILE A 58 -0.78 -6.40 -2.96
N ALA A 59 0.49 -6.10 -3.24
CA ALA A 59 1.03 -6.24 -4.58
C ALA A 59 0.99 -7.73 -5.04
N PRO A 60 0.82 -8.02 -6.34
CA PRO A 60 0.73 -9.40 -6.82
C PRO A 60 1.98 -10.23 -6.50
N GLN A 61 3.15 -9.59 -6.44
CA GLN A 61 4.44 -10.23 -6.17
C GLN A 61 4.52 -10.90 -4.79
N VAL A 62 3.75 -10.43 -3.81
CA VAL A 62 3.79 -10.96 -2.43
C VAL A 62 2.89 -12.17 -2.22
N LYS A 63 2.06 -12.53 -3.21
CA LYS A 63 1.29 -13.78 -3.21
C LYS A 63 2.16 -15.02 -3.43
N VAL A 64 3.34 -14.87 -4.05
CA VAL A 64 4.22 -15.98 -4.47
C VAL A 64 5.47 -16.11 -3.60
N LEU A 65 5.61 -15.30 -2.53
CA LEU A 65 6.77 -15.40 -1.65
C LEU A 65 6.74 -16.71 -0.84
N PRO A 66 7.74 -17.61 -0.99
CA PRO A 66 7.82 -18.83 -0.20
C PRO A 66 8.07 -18.45 1.26
N GLY A 67 7.06 -18.62 2.11
CA GLY A 67 7.12 -18.30 3.54
C GLY A 67 5.97 -17.46 4.07
N ILE A 68 5.13 -16.87 3.21
CA ILE A 68 3.89 -16.20 3.62
C ILE A 68 2.72 -17.16 3.39
N SER A 69 2.35 -17.95 4.41
CA SER A 69 1.09 -18.70 4.37
C SER A 69 -0.05 -17.71 4.63
N TRP A 70 -0.71 -17.27 3.56
CA TRP A 70 -2.01 -16.62 3.66
C TRP A 70 -3.03 -17.72 4.03
N ASN A 71 -3.20 -17.97 5.32
CA ASN A 71 -4.28 -18.83 5.81
C ASN A 71 -5.56 -18.00 5.73
N THR A 72 -6.20 -18.01 4.57
CA THR A 72 -7.61 -17.61 4.39
C THR A 72 -8.53 -18.56 5.11
#